data_AF-A0AAW6XLQ3-F1
#
_entry.id   AF-A0AAW6XLQ3-F1
#
_cell.length_a   1.000
_cell.length_b   1.000
_cell.length_c   1.000
_cell.angle_alpha   90.00
_cell.angle_beta   90.00
_cell.angle_gamma   90.00
#
_symmetry.space_group_name_H-M   'P 1'
#
loop_
_entity.id
_entity.type
_entity.pdbx_description
1 polymer ?
#
loop_
_entity_poly.entity_id
_entity_poly.type
_entity_poly.pdbx_seq_one_letter_code
_entity_poly.pdbx_strand_id
1 'polypeptide(L)'
;LYNDKVIAGFAGGTADAFTLFELFERKLEMHQGHLVKAAVELAKDWRTDRMLRKLEALLAVADETASLIITGNGDVVQPENDLIAI
;
A
#
# COMPACT_ATOMS: atom_id res chain seq x y z
N LEU A 1 -2.38 -6.89 8.40
CA LEU A 1 -2.65 -7.39 7.03
C LEU A 1 -1.88 -8.69 6.82
N TYR A 2 -2.39 -9.58 5.98
CA TYR A 2 -1.84 -10.89 5.65
C TYR A 2 -1.44 -11.70 6.89
N ASN A 3 -2.44 -12.17 7.64
CA ASN A 3 -2.24 -12.94 8.88
C ASN A 3 -1.33 -12.22 9.89
N ASP A 4 -1.55 -10.92 10.07
CA ASP A 4 -0.79 -10.03 10.97
C ASP A 4 0.72 -9.93 10.69
N LYS A 5 1.18 -10.33 9.51
CA LYS A 5 2.59 -10.23 9.09
C LYS A 5 2.97 -8.89 8.50
N VAL A 6 1.98 -8.14 8.03
CA VAL A 6 2.18 -6.83 7.39
C VAL A 6 1.44 -5.76 8.19
N ILE A 7 2.17 -4.73 8.59
CA ILE A 7 1.60 -3.52 9.17
C ILE A 7 1.35 -2.50 8.06
N ALA A 8 0.28 -1.73 8.19
CA ALA A 8 -0.06 -0.67 7.26
C ALA A 8 -0.50 0.59 8.02
N GLY A 9 -0.01 1.73 7.57
CA GLY A 9 -0.41 3.06 8.02
C GLY A 9 -0.88 3.87 6.82
N PHE A 10 -1.69 4.88 7.09
CA PHE A 10 -2.31 5.67 6.03
C PHE A 10 -2.43 7.15 6.42
N ALA A 11 -2.30 8.04 5.45
CA ALA A 11 -2.60 9.47 5.58
C ALA A 11 -3.60 9.90 4.50
N GLY A 12 -4.72 10.50 4.91
CA GLY A 12 -5.82 10.92 4.04
C GLY A 12 -7.20 10.73 4.69
N GLY A 13 -8.25 10.60 3.89
CA GLY A 13 -9.61 10.34 4.38
C GLY A 13 -9.80 8.92 4.93
N THR A 14 -10.52 8.77 6.04
CA THR A 14 -10.78 7.44 6.68
C THR A 14 -11.42 6.43 5.72
N ALA A 15 -12.30 6.88 4.81
CA ALA A 15 -12.94 6.00 3.82
C ALA A 15 -11.95 5.46 2.78
N ASP A 16 -10.95 6.27 2.41
CA ASP A 16 -9.90 5.89 1.48
C ASP A 16 -8.99 4.83 2.13
N ALA A 17 -8.70 4.99 3.43
CA ALA A 17 -7.90 4.04 4.20
C ALA A 17 -8.46 2.61 4.14
N PHE A 18 -9.76 2.44 4.46
CA PHE A 18 -10.41 1.13 4.42
C PHE A 18 -10.38 0.52 3.02
N THR A 19 -10.63 1.32 2.00
CA THR A 19 -10.59 0.87 0.60
C THR A 19 -9.19 0.36 0.24
N LEU A 20 -8.15 1.12 0.57
CA LEU A 20 -6.77 0.75 0.27
C LEU A 20 -6.29 -0.46 1.05
N PHE A 21 -6.68 -0.60 2.33
CA PHE A 21 -6.36 -1.79 3.12
C PHE A 21 -7.01 -3.05 2.55
N GLU A 22 -8.28 -3.00 2.17
CA GLU A 22 -8.96 -4.16 1.57
C GLU A 22 -8.31 -4.58 0.25
N LEU A 23 -8.01 -3.60 -0.63
CA LEU A 23 -7.34 -3.87 -1.89
C LEU A 23 -5.93 -4.43 -1.68
N PHE A 24 -5.18 -3.88 -0.72
CA PHE A 24 -3.83 -4.33 -0.44
C PHE A 24 -3.80 -5.74 0.17
N GLU A 25 -4.73 -6.08 1.06
CA GLU A 25 -4.89 -7.44 1.60
C GLU A 25 -5.07 -8.45 0.46
N ARG A 26 -5.96 -8.16 -0.50
CA ARG A 26 -6.17 -9.02 -1.67
C ARG A 26 -4.90 -9.17 -2.51
N LYS A 27 -4.11 -8.10 -2.68
CA LYS A 27 -2.83 -8.17 -3.40
C LYS A 27 -1.82 -9.04 -2.65
N LEU A 28 -1.76 -8.94 -1.32
CA LEU A 28 -0.90 -9.79 -0.50
C LEU A 28 -1.32 -11.26 -0.62
N GLU A 29 -2.60 -11.59 -0.53
CA GLU A 29 -3.10 -12.96 -0.69
C GLU A 29 -2.74 -13.54 -2.07
N MET A 30 -3.00 -12.80 -3.16
CA MET A 30 -2.67 -13.23 -4.53
C MET A 30 -1.18 -13.44 -4.76
N HIS A 31 -0.33 -12.75 -4.01
CA HIS A 31 1.13 -12.82 -4.12
C HIS A 31 1.79 -13.50 -2.92
N GLN A 32 1.03 -14.30 -2.16
CA GLN A 32 1.53 -15.12 -1.05
C GLN A 32 2.35 -14.30 -0.04
N GLY A 33 1.94 -13.07 0.22
CA GLY A 33 2.56 -12.15 1.16
C GLY A 33 3.79 -11.41 0.65
N HIS A 34 4.13 -11.52 -0.63
CA HIS A 34 5.30 -10.82 -1.18
C HIS A 34 5.07 -9.30 -1.23
N LEU A 35 5.49 -8.58 -0.18
CA LEU A 35 5.18 -7.17 0.05
C LEU A 35 5.45 -6.26 -1.15
N VAL A 36 6.68 -6.26 -1.67
CA VAL A 36 7.08 -5.41 -2.80
C VAL A 36 6.21 -5.67 -4.05
N LYS A 37 5.91 -6.94 -4.33
CA LYS A 37 5.11 -7.32 -5.50
C LYS A 37 3.65 -6.88 -5.33
N ALA A 38 3.07 -7.10 -4.15
CA ALA A 38 1.74 -6.62 -3.83
C ALA A 38 1.65 -5.08 -3.91
N ALA A 39 2.68 -4.37 -3.45
CA ALA A 39 2.75 -2.91 -3.48
C ALA A 39 2.77 -2.38 -4.93
N VAL A 40 3.61 -2.97 -5.79
CA VAL A 40 3.68 -2.61 -7.21
C VAL A 40 2.35 -2.88 -7.92
N GLU A 41 1.69 -3.99 -7.63
CA GLU A 41 0.40 -4.30 -8.26
C GLU A 41 -0.73 -3.40 -7.74
N LEU A 42 -0.75 -3.02 -6.45
CA LEU A 42 -1.66 -2.00 -5.96
C LEU A 42 -1.41 -0.65 -6.64
N ALA A 43 -0.15 -0.23 -6.75
CA ALA A 43 0.21 1.05 -7.38
C ALA A 43 -0.24 1.12 -8.85
N LYS A 44 -0.15 0.00 -9.59
CA LYS A 44 -0.67 -0.10 -10.96
C LYS A 44 -2.19 0.07 -11.00
N ASP A 45 -2.91 -0.64 -10.13
CA ASP A 45 -4.37 -0.53 -10.05
C ASP A 45 -4.78 0.90 -9.67
N TRP A 46 -4.11 1.48 -8.68
CA TRP A 46 -4.39 2.82 -8.18
C TRP A 46 -4.22 3.88 -9.28
N ARG A 47 -3.16 3.76 -10.08
CA ARG A 47 -2.90 4.66 -11.23
C ARG A 47 -3.91 4.48 -12.37
N THR A 48 -4.39 3.26 -12.61
CA THR A 48 -5.19 2.94 -13.80
C THR A 48 -6.69 3.00 -13.57
N ASP A 49 -7.15 2.68 -12.36
CA ASP A 49 -8.56 2.71 -12.01
C ASP A 49 -9.08 4.15 -11.81
N ARG A 50 -10.22 4.45 -12.43
CA ARG A 50 -10.81 5.80 -12.42
C ARG A 50 -11.30 6.23 -11.05
N MET A 51 -11.76 5.30 -10.21
CA MET A 51 -12.21 5.59 -8.86
C MET A 51 -11.02 5.75 -7.93
N LEU A 52 -10.04 4.84 -7.99
CA LEU A 52 -8.87 4.89 -7.11
C LEU A 52 -8.03 6.15 -7.30
N ARG A 53 -7.88 6.64 -8.53
CA ARG A 53 -7.18 7.91 -8.81
C ARG A 53 -7.74 9.15 -8.09
N LYS A 54 -8.95 9.07 -7.52
CA LYS A 54 -9.57 10.17 -6.78
C LYS A 54 -9.26 10.16 -5.29
N LEU A 55 -8.66 9.09 -4.78
CA LEU A 55 -8.29 8.98 -3.38
C LEU A 55 -7.13 9.96 -3.10
N GLU A 56 -7.27 10.81 -2.10
CA GLU A 56 -6.24 11.77 -1.68
C GLU A 56 -5.51 11.22 -0.45
N ALA A 57 -4.50 10.41 -0.75
CA ALA A 57 -4.19 9.26 0.08
C ALA A 57 -2.73 8.79 -0.11
N LEU A 58 -2.05 8.47 1.00
CA LEU A 58 -0.74 7.82 1.04
C LEU A 58 -0.81 6.56 1.90
N LEU A 59 -0.27 5.45 1.41
CA LEU A 59 -0.27 4.17 2.12
C LEU A 59 1.17 3.77 2.45
N ALA A 60 1.49 3.68 3.74
CA ALA A 60 2.74 3.10 4.23
C ALA A 60 2.51 1.63 4.60
N VAL A 61 3.37 0.74 4.15
CA VAL A 61 3.27 -0.71 4.44
C VAL A 61 4.64 -1.25 4.81
N ALA A 62 4.69 -2.18 5.75
CA ALA A 62 5.94 -2.81 6.13
C ALA A 62 5.74 -4.25 6.61
N ASP A 63 6.75 -5.08 6.35
CA ASP A 63 6.92 -6.39 6.95
C ASP A 63 8.33 -6.51 7.56
N GLU A 64 8.70 -7.72 7.96
CA GLU A 64 10.02 -8.03 8.53
C GLU A 64 11.20 -7.84 7.55
N THR A 65 10.95 -7.59 6.27
CA THR A 65 11.96 -7.50 5.21
C THR A 65 12.07 -6.13 4.55
N ALA A 66 10.98 -5.36 4.49
CA ALA A 66 10.96 -4.07 3.80
C ALA A 66 9.87 -3.14 4.34
N SER A 67 10.08 -1.83 4.12
CA SER A 67 9.12 -0.76 4.37
C SER A 67 8.92 0.06 3.10
N LEU A 68 7.67 0.35 2.74
CA LEU A 68 7.32 0.97 1.46
C LEU A 68 6.25 2.04 1.65
N ILE A 69 6.32 3.09 0.84
CA ILE A 69 5.27 4.09 0.66
C ILE A 69 4.69 3.91 -0.74
N ILE A 70 3.36 3.87 -0.83
CA ILE A 70 2.58 3.74 -2.05
C ILE A 70 1.70 4.99 -2.20
N THR A 71 1.75 5.63 -3.36
CA THR A 71 1.02 6.87 -3.64
C THR A 71 -0.07 6.67 -4.70
N GLY A 72 -1.08 7.55 -4.70
CA GLY A 72 -2.13 7.57 -5.73
C GLY A 72 -1.65 7.86 -7.15
N ASN A 73 -0.41 8.33 -7.32
CA ASN A 73 0.23 8.48 -8.62
C ASN A 73 0.76 7.14 -9.17
N GLY A 74 0.77 6.09 -8.35
CA GLY A 74 1.31 4.78 -8.68
C GLY A 74 2.80 4.66 -8.41
N ASP A 75 3.35 5.48 -7.51
CA ASP A 75 4.73 5.36 -7.07
C ASP A 75 4.83 4.33 -5.94
N VAL A 76 5.93 3.56 -5.93
CA VAL A 76 6.34 2.70 -4.82
C VAL A 76 7.74 3.10 -4.42
N VAL A 77 7.90 3.58 -3.20
CA VAL A 77 9.15 4.16 -2.70
C VAL A 77 9.57 3.43 -1.43
N GLN A 78 10.79 2.91 -1.41
CA GLN A 78 11.42 2.47 -0.17
C GLN A 78 12.17 3.66 0.45
N PRO A 79 11.87 4.06 1.69
CA PRO A 79 12.55 5.16 2.36
C PRO A 79 14.00 4.81 2.71
N GLU A 80 14.85 5.82 2.80
CA GLU A 80 16.18 5.65 3.37
C GLU A 80 16.08 5.31 4.86
N ASN A 81 16.93 4.38 5.32
CA ASN A 81 16.97 3.88 6.70
C ASN A 81 15.70 3.16 7.20
N ASP A 82 14.80 2.73 6.29
CA ASP A 82 13.53 2.07 6.62
C ASP A 82 12.64 2.86 7.61
N LEU A 83 12.85 4.19 7.67
CA LEU A 83 12.08 5.09 8.52
C LEU A 83 10.96 5.73 7.71
N ILE A 84 9.71 5.46 8.10
CA ILE A 84 8.52 6.07 7.48
C ILE A 84 7.86 7.00 8.49
N ALA A 85 7.55 8.23 8.05
CA ALA A 85 6.64 9.14 8.72
C ALA A 85 5.57 9.58 7.71
N ILE A 86 4.31 9.54 8.14
CA ILE A 86 3.12 9.90 7.36
C ILE A 86 2.14 10.67 8.22
#